data_AF-A0A3D3S3F7-F1
#
_entry.id   AF-A0A3D3S3F7-F1
#
_cell.length_a   1.000
_cell.length_b   1.000
_cell.length_c   1.000
_cell.angle_alpha   90.00
_cell.angle_beta   90.00
_cell.angle_gamma   90.00
#
_symmetry.space_group_name_H-M   'P 1'
#
loop_
_entity.id
_entity.type
_entity.pdbx_description
1 polymer ?
#
loop_
_entity_poly.entity_id
_entity_poly.type
_entity_poly.pdbx_seq_one_letter_code
_entity_poly.pdbx_strand_id
1 'polypeptide(L)'
;PMSLSRDNGFEIDGHGYTATALLAAPLTDRLEVYAKGGRVWWDAQADGPLGFDADIDGNDWLYGAGLNVGLLPNLSLRLEYTRYRLDGDHAEADLDLATAGLQLQF
;
A
#
# COMPACT_ATOMS: atom_id res chain seq x y z
N PRO A 1 3.68 -8.10 -11.50
CA PRO A 1 4.42 -7.15 -12.36
C PRO A 1 3.46 -6.17 -13.04
N MET A 2 3.31 -4.98 -12.47
CA MET A 2 2.51 -3.91 -13.08
C MET A 2 3.47 -3.09 -13.96
N SER A 3 3.33 -3.22 -15.28
CA SER A 3 4.12 -2.48 -16.28
C SER A 3 3.33 -1.25 -16.69
N LEU A 4 3.79 -0.06 -16.32
CA LEU A 4 3.32 1.20 -16.89
C LEU A 4 4.37 1.66 -17.92
N SER A 5 3.98 1.60 -19.19
CA SER A 5 4.83 2.03 -20.30
C SER A 5 4.98 3.56 -20.31
N ARG A 6 6.20 4.01 -20.01
CA ARG A 6 7.04 4.92 -20.82
C ARG A 6 6.35 6.18 -21.38
N ASP A 7 6.61 7.32 -20.73
CA ASP A 7 6.83 8.60 -21.41
C ASP A 7 7.74 9.48 -20.55
N ASN A 8 8.78 10.08 -21.16
CA ASN A 8 9.81 10.98 -20.61
C ASN A 8 11.13 10.42 -20.03
N GLY A 9 11.59 9.22 -20.40
CA GLY A 9 13.03 8.85 -20.22
C GLY A 9 13.56 8.81 -18.78
N PHE A 10 12.67 8.96 -17.79
CA PHE A 10 12.93 8.67 -16.39
C PHE A 10 12.41 7.26 -16.13
N GLU A 11 13.31 6.34 -15.84
CA GLU A 11 12.95 5.01 -15.33
C GLU A 11 13.06 5.10 -13.80
N ILE A 12 11.94 4.86 -13.12
CA ILE A 12 11.89 4.87 -11.66
C ILE A 12 11.64 3.44 -11.23
N ASP A 13 12.71 2.77 -10.84
CA ASP A 13 12.67 1.42 -10.28
C ASP A 13 12.83 1.52 -8.76
N GLY A 14 11.79 1.10 -8.05
CA GLY A 14 11.73 1.14 -6.59
C GLY A 14 11.54 -0.25 -5.99
N HIS A 15 12.26 -0.51 -4.91
CA HIS A 15 12.03 -1.68 -4.06
C HIS A 15 11.81 -1.22 -2.62
N GLY A 16 11.04 -1.99 -1.87
CA GLY A 16 10.70 -1.60 -0.51
C GLY A 16 10.28 -2.79 0.34
N TYR A 17 10.52 -2.64 1.63
CA TYR A 17 10.12 -3.57 2.66
C TYR A 17 9.14 -2.90 3.61
N THR A 18 8.12 -3.65 4.00
CA THR A 18 7.08 -3.14 4.87
C THR A 18 6.90 -4.06 6.07
N ALA A 19 6.98 -3.49 7.27
CA ALA A 19 6.65 -4.19 8.50
C ALA A 19 5.39 -3.59 9.11
N THR A 20 4.34 -4.41 9.21
CA THR A 20 3.03 -3.98 9.73
C THR A 20 2.49 -4.97 10.75
N ALA A 21 1.98 -4.43 11.84
CA ALA A 21 1.11 -5.15 12.76
C ALA A 21 -0.33 -5.09 12.23
N LEU A 22 -1.04 -6.22 12.25
CA LEU A 22 -2.44 -6.32 11.85
C LEU A 22 -3.28 -6.79 13.04
N LEU A 23 -4.33 -6.04 13.33
CA LEU A 23 -5.33 -6.34 14.36
C LEU A 23 -6.65 -6.62 13.65
N ALA A 24 -7.10 -7.86 13.66
CA ALA A 24 -8.39 -8.26 13.11
C ALA A 24 -9.37 -8.63 14.23
N ALA A 25 -10.63 -8.24 14.06
CA ALA A 25 -11.73 -8.55 14.96
C ALA A 25 -12.91 -9.09 14.13
N PRO A 26 -13.34 -10.34 14.36
CA PRO A 26 -14.56 -10.85 13.75
C PRO A 26 -15.78 -10.18 14.40
N LEU A 27 -16.52 -9.38 13.64
CA LEU A 27 -17.76 -8.76 14.11
C LEU A 27 -18.96 -9.70 13.96
N THR A 28 -18.93 -10.60 12.98
CA THR A 28 -20.00 -11.55 12.67
C THR A 28 -19.40 -12.74 11.90
N ASP A 29 -20.11 -13.85 11.76
CA ASP A 29 -19.69 -15.04 10.98
C ASP A 29 -19.28 -14.74 9.52
N ARG A 30 -19.68 -13.58 9.00
CA ARG A 30 -19.40 -13.14 7.62
C ARG A 30 -18.75 -11.77 7.54
N LEU A 31 -18.47 -11.11 8.67
CA LEU A 31 -17.89 -9.77 8.68
C LEU A 31 -16.71 -9.75 9.65
N GLU A 32 -15.54 -9.50 9.11
CA GLU A 32 -14.32 -9.25 9.87
C GLU A 32 -13.83 -7.85 9.57
N VAL A 33 -13.42 -7.14 10.60
CA VAL A 33 -12.80 -5.82 10.45
C VAL A 33 -11.36 -5.94 10.88
N TYR A 34 -10.46 -5.28 10.17
CA TYR A 34 -9.05 -5.29 10.51
C TYR A 34 -8.45 -3.90 10.37
N ALA A 35 -7.51 -3.60 11.25
CA ALA A 35 -6.64 -2.44 11.15
C ALA A 35 -5.21 -2.92 11.03
N LYS A 36 -4.39 -2.20 10.27
CA LYS A 36 -2.96 -2.43 10.15
C LYS A 36 -2.20 -1.14 10.40
N GLY A 37 -1.04 -1.24 11.01
CA GLY A 37 -0.18 -0.09 11.28
C GLY A 37 1.27 -0.54 11.33
N GLY A 38 2.17 0.27 10.77
CA GLY A 38 3.55 -0.12 10.64
C GLY A 38 4.44 0.94 10.02
N ARG A 39 5.60 0.50 9.58
CA ARG A 39 6.59 1.31 8.88
C ARG A 39 6.91 0.68 7.54
N VAL A 40 7.12 1.53 6.55
CA VAL A 40 7.65 1.17 5.24
C VAL A 40 9.05 1.75 5.12
N TRP A 41 9.97 0.95 4.62
CA TRP A 41 11.28 1.37 4.16
C TRP A 41 11.30 1.16 2.67
N TRP A 42 11.55 2.23 1.91
CA TRP A 42 11.58 2.16 0.46
C TRP A 42 12.81 2.88 -0.06
N ASP A 43 13.34 2.31 -1.13
CA ASP A 43 14.48 2.80 -1.87
C ASP A 43 14.01 2.93 -3.32
N ALA A 44 13.99 4.16 -3.85
CA ALA A 44 13.70 4.41 -5.25
C ALA A 44 14.93 5.00 -5.93
N GLN A 45 15.34 4.35 -7.02
CA GLN A 45 16.34 4.89 -7.92
C GLN A 45 15.61 5.56 -9.07
N ALA A 46 15.90 6.85 -9.29
CA ALA A 46 15.38 7.59 -10.43
C ALA A 46 16.53 7.88 -11.40
N ASP A 47 16.55 7.15 -12.52
CA ASP A 47 17.52 7.35 -13.59
C ASP A 47 17.01 8.44 -14.54
N GLY A 48 17.70 9.59 -14.56
CA GLY A 48 17.40 10.71 -15.46
C GLY A 48 18.30 10.78 -16.70
N PRO A 49 17.81 11.34 -17.83
CA PRO A 49 18.68 11.59 -18.97
C PRO A 49 19.79 12.58 -18.59
N LEU A 50 21.03 12.29 -19.05
CA LEU A 50 22.28 13.03 -18.77
C LEU A 50 23.08 12.63 -17.51
N GLY A 51 22.84 11.45 -16.93
CA GLY A 51 23.64 10.93 -15.81
C GLY A 51 23.27 11.57 -14.47
N PHE A 52 22.00 11.93 -14.32
CA PHE A 52 21.42 12.30 -13.03
C PHE A 52 20.88 11.03 -12.38
N ASP A 53 21.66 10.53 -11.42
CA ASP A 53 21.25 9.46 -10.53
C ASP A 53 20.81 10.11 -9.21
N ALA A 54 19.53 9.93 -8.84
CA ALA A 54 19.01 10.35 -7.56
C ALA A 54 18.53 9.11 -6.79
N ASP A 55 19.24 8.81 -5.70
CA ASP A 55 18.81 7.84 -4.70
C ASP A 55 17.83 8.52 -3.75
N ILE A 56 16.59 8.05 -3.72
CA ILE A 56 15.57 8.54 -2.80
C ILE A 56 15.25 7.40 -1.84
N ASP A 57 15.74 7.52 -0.60
CA ASP A 57 15.38 6.66 0.51
C ASP A 57 14.31 7.32 1.40
N GLY A 58 13.38 6.50 1.89
CA GLY A 58 12.29 6.98 2.74
C GLY A 58 11.89 5.97 3.80
N ASN A 59 11.63 6.49 5.01
CA ASN A 59 11.00 5.73 6.08
C ASN A 59 9.72 6.38 6.55
N ASP A 60 8.59 5.87 6.06
CA ASP A 60 7.28 6.43 6.36
C ASP A 60 6.48 5.51 7.28
N TRP A 61 5.61 6.12 8.08
CA TRP A 61 4.60 5.38 8.81
C TRP A 61 3.40 5.14 7.92
N LEU A 62 2.87 3.92 7.99
CA LEU A 62 1.68 3.55 7.27
C LEU A 62 0.64 3.04 8.25
N TYR A 63 -0.61 3.37 8.01
CA TYR A 63 -1.71 2.77 8.73
C TYR A 63 -2.90 2.61 7.79
N GLY A 64 -3.70 1.59 8.05
CA GLY A 64 -4.85 1.27 7.23
C GLY A 64 -5.90 0.54 8.05
N ALA A 65 -7.10 0.54 7.52
CA ALA A 65 -8.20 -0.24 8.03
C ALA A 65 -8.93 -0.88 6.87
N GLY A 66 -9.53 -2.03 7.11
CA GLY A 66 -10.23 -2.78 6.10
C GLY A 66 -11.31 -3.64 6.69
N LEU A 67 -12.14 -4.14 5.79
CA LEU A 67 -13.28 -4.98 6.06
C LEU A 67 -13.17 -6.21 5.17
N ASN A 68 -13.51 -7.36 5.71
CA ASN A 68 -13.60 -8.61 4.97
C ASN A 68 -15.02 -9.14 5.12
N VAL A 69 -15.71 -9.30 4.00
CA VAL A 69 -17.12 -9.67 3.92
C VAL A 69 -17.25 -11.01 3.22
N GLY A 70 -17.66 -12.05 3.93
CA GLY A 70 -17.99 -13.34 3.37
C GLY A 70 -19.24 -13.25 2.49
N LEU A 71 -19.06 -13.35 1.18
CA LEU A 71 -20.16 -13.37 0.21
C LEU A 71 -20.75 -14.78 0.11
N LEU A 72 -19.88 -15.79 0.01
CA LEU A 72 -20.20 -17.22 0.00
C LEU A 72 -19.23 -17.97 0.94
N PRO A 73 -19.50 -19.24 1.30
CA PRO A 73 -18.60 -20.02 2.18
C PRO A 73 -17.15 -20.12 1.68
N ASN A 74 -16.93 -19.96 0.37
CA ASN A 74 -15.65 -20.05 -0.32
C ASN A 74 -15.23 -18.73 -1.00
N LEU A 75 -16.03 -17.66 -0.89
CA LEU A 75 -15.76 -16.38 -1.53
C LEU A 75 -15.93 -15.25 -0.52
N SER A 76 -14.87 -14.47 -0.32
CA SER A 76 -14.89 -13.28 0.52
C SER A 76 -14.49 -12.05 -0.29
N LEU A 77 -15.12 -10.92 -0.02
CA LEU A 77 -14.76 -9.61 -0.52
C LEU A 77 -13.94 -8.89 0.54
N ARG A 78 -12.69 -8.57 0.20
CA ARG A 78 -11.80 -7.77 1.02
C ARG A 78 -11.80 -6.34 0.51
N LEU A 79 -12.15 -5.42 1.39
CA LEU A 79 -11.98 -3.99 1.20
C LEU A 79 -10.88 -3.53 2.15
N GLU A 80 -9.97 -2.73 1.64
CA GLU A 80 -8.88 -2.16 2.42
C GLU A 80 -8.74 -0.69 2.06
N TYR A 81 -8.59 0.14 3.08
CA TYR A 81 -8.30 1.54 2.94
C TYR A 81 -7.02 1.84 3.70
N THR A 82 -5.96 2.12 2.96
CA THR A 82 -4.65 2.45 3.53
C THR A 82 -4.42 3.94 3.36
N ARG A 83 -4.07 4.63 4.45
CA ARG A 83 -3.72 6.04 4.43
C ARG A 83 -2.24 6.18 4.75
N TYR A 84 -1.52 6.80 3.82
CA TYR A 84 -0.13 7.15 4.01
C TYR A 84 -0.09 8.57 4.55
N ARG A 85 0.36 8.75 5.80
CA ARG A 85 0.73 10.08 6.29
C ARG A 85 2.17 10.32 5.91
N LEU A 86 2.36 11.02 4.81
CA LEU A 86 3.63 11.64 4.43
C LEU A 86 3.68 12.98 5.17
N ASP A 87 4.17 12.98 6.40
CA ASP A 87 4.42 14.21 7.17
C ASP A 87 5.65 14.91 6.57
N GLY A 88 5.42 15.82 5.61
CA GLY A 88 6.44 16.72 5.08
C GLY A 88 6.21 18.15 5.57
N ASP A 89 7.24 18.78 6.15
CA ASP A 89 7.24 20.13 6.78
C ASP A 89 6.63 21.29 5.95
N HIS A 90 6.28 21.09 4.67
CA HIS A 90 5.72 22.12 3.79
C HIS A 90 4.53 21.69 2.91
N ALA A 91 4.03 20.45 3.00
CA ALA A 91 2.82 20.02 2.31
C ALA A 91 2.26 18.71 2.89
N GLU A 92 1.04 18.75 3.41
CA GLU A 92 0.27 17.55 3.77
C GLU A 92 -0.29 16.91 2.49
N ALA A 93 0.37 15.87 1.99
CA ALA A 93 -0.14 15.05 0.90
C ALA A 93 -0.79 13.79 1.49
N ASP A 94 -2.12 13.82 1.66
CA ASP A 94 -2.89 12.65 2.06
C ASP A 94 -3.04 11.71 0.85
N LEU A 95 -2.26 10.63 0.84
CA LEU A 95 -2.44 9.55 -0.13
C LEU A 95 -3.38 8.49 0.46
N ASP A 96 -4.61 8.53 -0.02
CA ASP A 96 -5.67 7.58 0.32
C ASP A 96 -5.74 6.48 -0.74
N LEU A 97 -5.34 5.26 -0.37
CA LEU A 97 -5.39 4.08 -1.24
C LEU A 97 -6.57 3.19 -0.85
N ALA A 98 -7.59 3.15 -1.70
CA ALA A 98 -8.66 2.17 -1.61
C ALA A 98 -8.35 0.95 -2.47
N THR A 99 -8.32 -0.22 -1.84
CA THR A 99 -8.11 -1.51 -2.50
C THR A 99 -9.34 -2.40 -2.29
N ALA A 100 -9.78 -3.05 -3.35
CA ALA A 100 -10.82 -4.07 -3.29
C ALA A 100 -10.29 -5.36 -3.92
N GLY A 101 -10.54 -6.50 -3.27
CA GLY A 101 -10.08 -7.81 -3.71
C GLY A 101 -11.09 -8.89 -3.42
N LEU A 102 -11.09 -9.93 -4.24
CA LEU A 102 -11.86 -11.15 -3.99
C LEU A 102 -10.90 -12.25 -3.54
N GLN A 103 -11.28 -12.94 -2.46
CA GLN A 103 -10.52 -14.06 -1.91
C GLN A 103 -11.33 -15.34 -2.07
N LEU A 104 -10.76 -16.31 -2.78
CA LEU A 104 -11.29 -17.67 -2.92
C LEU A 104 -10.55 -18.58 -1.93
N GLN A 105 -11.29 -19.34 -1.14
CA GLN A 105 -10.74 -20.38 -0.25
C GLN A 105 -11.11 -21.75 -0.83
N PHE A 106 -10.10 -22.62 -1.00
CA PHE A 106 -10.20 -23.96 -1.56
C PHE A 106 -9.86 -25.01 -0.51
#